data_AF-A0A1C5IWN0-F1
#
_entry.id   AF-A0A1C5IWN0-F1
#
_cell.length_a   1.000
_cell.length_b   1.000
_cell.length_c   1.000
_cell.angle_alpha   90.00
_cell.angle_beta   90.00
_cell.angle_gamma   90.00
#
_symmetry.space_group_name_H-M   'P 1'
#
loop_
_entity.id
_entity.type
_entity.pdbx_description
1 polymer ?
#
loop_
_entity_poly.entity_id
_entity_poly.type
_entity_poly.pdbx_seq_one_letter_code
_entity_poly.pdbx_strand_id
1 'polypeptide(L)'
;MISVFDLFSVGIGPSSSHTVGPMRAARTFVAGLKAEGLLADVTQVRAELFGSLGATGHGHGSDRAVLLGLEGEAPETVDTDSVGPRVAAIRERRRLSLLGAQEIDFDPDRDLVLHRRRSLPFHPNGMTFAGYDRTGAEVRARTYYSVGGGFVVDEEAAGADRIKPDTTRVRYPFYTGAELLEVTAATGLSISEVMLANELSWRSGADVRAGLLDIWRVMRECVAAGCARDGVLPGGLKVRRRAAELRRSLEAENEADPLRAMDWVTLFALAVNEENAAGGRVVTAPTNGAAGIIPAVLHYYTRFVPDASEQGVVRFLLAAGAIGVLFKENASISGAEVGCQGEVGSACSMAAAGLAEALGGTPAQVENAAEIGMEHNLGLTCDPVGGLVQIPCIERNAVASIKAITAARLALRGDGVHAVSLDKVIKTMRETGADMKVKYKETARGGLAVNVIEC
;
A
#
# COMPACT_ATOMS: atom_id res chain seq x y z
N MET A 1 -17.24 8.42 -2.19
CA MET A 1 -15.98 8.50 -2.97
C MET A 1 -14.82 8.53 -2.00
N ILE A 2 -13.73 7.88 -2.35
CA ILE A 2 -12.53 7.73 -1.53
C ILE A 2 -11.62 8.97 -1.65
N SER A 3 -10.97 9.37 -0.55
CA SER A 3 -10.04 10.50 -0.54
C SER A 3 -8.67 10.11 -1.12
N VAL A 4 -7.93 11.06 -1.70
CA VAL A 4 -6.52 10.86 -2.10
C VAL A 4 -5.65 10.45 -0.91
N PHE A 5 -5.99 10.93 0.30
CA PHE A 5 -5.30 10.60 1.55
C PHE A 5 -5.60 9.17 2.06
N ASP A 6 -6.65 8.53 1.53
CA ASP A 6 -6.94 7.12 1.79
C ASP A 6 -6.06 6.19 0.93
N LEU A 7 -5.60 6.68 -0.23
CA LEU A 7 -4.71 5.95 -1.13
C LEU A 7 -3.24 6.16 -0.75
N PHE A 8 -2.88 7.39 -0.39
CA PHE A 8 -1.56 7.78 0.07
C PHE A 8 -1.53 7.99 1.57
N SER A 9 -1.29 6.91 2.31
CA SER A 9 -1.26 6.91 3.77
C SER A 9 0.14 6.56 4.27
N VAL A 10 0.63 7.32 5.25
CA VAL A 10 1.90 7.05 5.93
C VAL A 10 1.73 5.82 6.81
N GLY A 11 2.66 4.87 6.73
CA GLY A 11 2.60 3.63 7.49
C GLY A 11 3.98 3.03 7.73
N ILE A 12 3.97 1.73 8.02
CA ILE A 12 5.17 0.92 8.25
C ILE A 12 5.18 -0.26 7.28
N GLY A 13 6.35 -0.60 6.74
CA GLY A 13 6.55 -1.79 5.91
C GLY A 13 6.46 -3.10 6.70
N PRO A 14 6.40 -4.26 6.03
CA PRO A 14 6.48 -4.42 4.58
C PRO A 14 5.12 -4.47 3.85
N SER A 15 3.99 -4.58 4.54
CA SER A 15 2.69 -4.85 3.89
C SER A 15 1.54 -4.01 4.45
N SER A 16 0.72 -3.42 3.58
CA SER A 16 -0.48 -2.71 4.02
C SER A 16 -1.54 -3.68 4.54
N SER A 17 -1.72 -4.82 3.85
CA SER A 17 -2.71 -5.83 4.21
C SER A 17 -2.29 -6.68 5.41
N HIS A 18 -0.99 -6.94 5.57
CA HIS A 18 -0.48 -7.87 6.57
C HIS A 18 0.34 -7.21 7.69
N THR A 19 0.69 -5.93 7.60
CA THR A 19 1.38 -5.20 8.68
C THR A 19 0.50 -4.06 9.19
N VAL A 20 0.15 -3.10 8.33
CA VAL A 20 -0.65 -1.93 8.72
C VAL A 20 -2.05 -2.34 9.18
N GLY A 21 -2.74 -3.21 8.43
CA GLY A 21 -4.07 -3.71 8.78
C GLY A 21 -4.11 -4.40 10.15
N PRO A 22 -3.32 -5.47 10.39
CA PRO A 22 -3.30 -6.15 11.70
C PRO A 22 -2.92 -5.25 12.86
N MET A 23 -1.98 -4.31 12.66
CA MET A 23 -1.62 -3.34 13.69
C MET A 23 -2.80 -2.42 14.04
N ARG A 24 -3.52 -1.90 13.04
CA ARG A 24 -4.74 -1.10 13.25
C ARG A 24 -5.83 -1.92 13.94
N ALA A 25 -6.07 -3.16 13.50
CA ALA A 25 -7.09 -4.02 14.08
C ALA A 25 -6.83 -4.35 15.55
N ALA A 26 -5.59 -4.71 15.88
CA ALA A 26 -5.16 -4.97 17.25
C ALA A 26 -5.34 -3.73 18.13
N ARG A 27 -4.91 -2.55 17.65
CA ARG A 27 -5.10 -1.27 18.34
C ARG A 27 -6.57 -0.93 18.55
N THR A 28 -7.41 -1.11 17.52
CA THR A 28 -8.86 -0.88 17.60
C THR A 28 -9.51 -1.79 18.64
N PHE A 29 -9.11 -3.06 18.69
CA PHE A 29 -9.61 -4.01 19.69
C PHE A 29 -9.30 -3.55 21.12
N VAL A 30 -8.05 -3.22 21.43
CA VAL A 30 -7.67 -2.79 22.79
C VAL A 30 -8.22 -1.39 23.15
N ALA A 31 -8.34 -0.50 22.17
CA ALA A 31 -9.00 0.79 22.36
C ALA A 31 -10.49 0.61 22.66
N GLY A 32 -11.16 -0.36 22.01
CA GLY A 32 -12.53 -0.74 22.31
C GLY A 32 -12.69 -1.27 23.74
N LEU A 33 -11.79 -2.15 24.20
CA LEU A 33 -11.77 -2.63 25.60
C LEU A 33 -11.68 -1.46 26.59
N LYS A 34 -10.84 -0.47 26.31
CA LYS A 34 -10.72 0.74 27.14
C LYS A 34 -11.99 1.59 27.12
N ALA A 35 -12.58 1.81 25.94
CA ALA A 35 -13.79 2.62 25.78
C ALA A 35 -14.99 2.02 26.53
N GLU A 36 -15.07 0.70 26.63
CA GLU A 36 -16.12 -0.03 27.35
C GLU A 36 -15.80 -0.22 28.85
N GLY A 37 -14.65 0.26 29.33
CA GLY A 37 -14.23 0.11 30.74
C GLY A 37 -13.76 -1.29 31.11
N LEU A 38 -13.54 -2.18 30.13
CA LEU A 38 -13.18 -3.59 30.32
C LEU A 38 -11.68 -3.85 30.39
N LEU A 39 -10.85 -2.86 30.05
CA LEU A 39 -9.38 -3.03 29.93
C LEU A 39 -8.73 -3.56 31.22
N ALA A 40 -9.17 -3.10 32.39
CA ALA A 40 -8.59 -3.50 33.67
C ALA A 40 -8.93 -4.95 34.06
N ASP A 41 -10.00 -5.51 33.50
CA ASP A 41 -10.45 -6.88 33.79
C ASP A 41 -9.72 -7.91 32.92
N VAL A 42 -9.08 -7.48 31.83
CA VAL A 42 -8.35 -8.35 30.91
C VAL A 42 -6.97 -8.69 31.46
N THR A 43 -6.71 -9.99 31.63
CA THR A 43 -5.41 -10.55 32.06
C THR A 43 -4.70 -11.34 30.98
N GLN A 44 -5.41 -11.72 29.90
CA GLN A 44 -4.87 -12.45 28.76
C GLN A 44 -5.55 -11.98 27.47
N VAL A 45 -4.81 -11.99 26.37
CA VAL A 45 -5.33 -11.71 25.03
C VAL A 45 -4.90 -12.82 24.09
N ARG A 46 -5.81 -13.27 23.23
CA ARG A 46 -5.52 -14.20 22.13
C ARG A 46 -5.78 -13.52 20.80
N ALA A 47 -4.82 -13.64 19.88
CA ALA A 47 -4.92 -13.16 18.51
C ALA A 47 -4.80 -14.33 17.53
N GLU A 48 -5.76 -14.47 16.62
CA GLU A 48 -5.77 -15.54 15.62
C GLU A 48 -5.86 -14.94 14.21
N LEU A 49 -4.93 -15.29 13.34
CA LEU A 49 -4.81 -14.75 11.98
C LEU A 49 -5.10 -15.88 10.99
N PHE A 50 -5.95 -15.63 9.99
CA PHE A 50 -6.51 -16.66 9.10
C PHE A 50 -6.17 -16.44 7.63
N GLY A 51 -6.33 -17.47 6.81
CA GLY A 51 -6.23 -17.41 5.37
C GLY A 51 -4.85 -16.99 4.86
N SER A 52 -4.82 -15.98 3.99
CA SER A 52 -3.56 -15.44 3.44
C SER A 52 -2.70 -14.83 4.55
N LEU A 53 -3.33 -14.11 5.49
CA LEU A 53 -2.68 -13.54 6.66
C LEU A 53 -1.98 -14.58 7.54
N GLY A 54 -2.63 -15.74 7.74
CA GLY A 54 -2.02 -16.88 8.44
C GLY A 54 -0.91 -17.58 7.64
N ALA A 55 -0.97 -17.55 6.31
CA ALA A 55 -0.01 -18.23 5.43
C ALA A 55 1.31 -17.48 5.27
N THR A 56 1.26 -16.16 5.05
CA THR A 56 2.42 -15.29 4.77
C THR A 56 2.78 -14.37 5.94
N GLY A 57 2.01 -14.39 7.03
CA GLY A 57 2.12 -13.41 8.11
C GLY A 57 3.51 -13.29 8.74
N HIS A 58 4.30 -14.36 8.78
CA HIS A 58 5.69 -14.26 9.26
C HIS A 58 6.58 -13.44 8.32
N GLY A 59 6.48 -13.68 7.01
CA GLY A 59 7.22 -12.92 5.99
C GLY A 59 6.78 -11.46 5.90
N HIS A 60 5.51 -11.18 6.25
CA HIS A 60 4.97 -9.82 6.26
C HIS A 60 5.05 -9.13 7.63
N GLY A 61 5.62 -9.78 8.66
CA GLY A 61 5.72 -9.21 10.01
C GLY A 61 4.37 -8.98 10.71
N SER A 62 3.33 -9.74 10.36
CA SER A 62 2.00 -9.65 10.99
C SER A 62 2.03 -9.94 12.48
N ASP A 63 2.91 -10.85 12.91
CA ASP A 63 3.13 -11.15 14.33
C ASP A 63 3.61 -9.90 15.07
N ARG A 64 4.64 -9.23 14.55
CA ARG A 64 5.18 -7.98 15.10
C ARG A 64 4.14 -6.87 15.11
N ALA A 65 3.40 -6.72 14.01
CA ALA A 65 2.37 -5.71 13.85
C ALA A 65 1.25 -5.83 14.90
N VAL A 66 0.80 -7.06 15.18
CA VAL A 66 -0.20 -7.31 16.22
C VAL A 66 0.32 -6.92 17.59
N LEU A 67 1.56 -7.28 17.95
CA LEU A 67 2.15 -6.90 19.24
C LEU A 67 2.17 -5.38 19.43
N LEU A 68 2.66 -4.64 18.43
CA LEU A 68 2.71 -3.17 18.46
C LEU A 68 1.30 -2.57 18.59
N GLY A 69 0.34 -3.09 17.82
CA GLY A 69 -1.05 -2.62 17.87
C GLY A 69 -1.70 -2.85 19.23
N LEU A 70 -1.46 -4.01 19.86
CA LEU A 70 -1.93 -4.30 21.22
C LEU A 70 -1.31 -3.35 22.26
N GLU A 71 -0.04 -2.96 22.08
CA GLU A 71 0.60 -1.92 22.92
C GLU A 71 0.07 -0.50 22.65
N GLY A 72 -0.79 -0.31 21.64
CA GLY A 72 -1.45 0.94 21.31
C GLY A 72 -0.76 1.78 20.24
N GLU A 73 0.33 1.29 19.66
CA GLU A 73 1.07 1.96 18.60
C GLU A 73 0.25 2.10 17.32
N ALA A 74 0.41 3.23 16.63
CA ALA A 74 -0.24 3.49 15.36
C ALA A 74 0.77 3.34 14.20
N PRO A 75 0.39 2.70 13.07
CA PRO A 75 1.29 2.53 11.94
C PRO A 75 1.90 3.84 11.46
N GLU A 76 1.18 4.95 11.54
CA GLU A 76 1.56 6.28 11.06
C GLU A 76 2.66 6.93 11.91
N THR A 77 2.76 6.57 13.19
CA THR A 77 3.59 7.29 14.17
C THR A 77 4.62 6.44 14.89
N VAL A 78 4.52 5.10 14.80
CA VAL A 78 5.45 4.18 15.48
C VAL A 78 6.92 4.46 15.11
N ASP A 79 7.80 4.47 16.10
CA ASP A 79 9.24 4.51 15.83
C ASP A 79 9.69 3.15 15.27
N THR A 80 9.98 3.13 13.97
CA THR A 80 10.33 1.90 13.23
C THR A 80 11.65 1.30 13.69
N ASP A 81 12.59 2.11 14.19
CA ASP A 81 13.88 1.60 14.66
C ASP A 81 13.75 0.90 16.04
N SER A 82 12.71 1.26 16.82
CA SER A 82 12.41 0.63 18.12
C SER A 82 11.74 -0.75 18.01
N VAL A 83 11.17 -1.10 16.85
CA VAL A 83 10.31 -2.29 16.69
C VAL A 83 11.05 -3.59 17.02
N GLY A 84 12.26 -3.76 16.49
CA GLY A 84 13.06 -4.98 16.71
C GLY A 84 13.33 -5.25 18.21
N PRO A 85 13.97 -4.30 18.93
CA PRO A 85 14.20 -4.42 20.36
C PRO A 85 12.92 -4.64 21.19
N ARG A 86 11.82 -3.95 20.87
CA ARG A 86 10.54 -4.10 21.59
C ARG A 86 9.95 -5.50 21.45
N VAL A 87 9.88 -6.01 20.21
CA VAL A 87 9.37 -7.37 19.96
C VAL A 87 10.23 -8.42 20.68
N ALA A 88 11.56 -8.23 20.70
CA ALA A 88 12.46 -9.12 21.43
C ALA A 88 12.18 -9.11 22.94
N ALA A 89 11.97 -7.93 23.54
CA ALA A 89 11.65 -7.80 24.96
C ALA A 89 10.31 -8.45 25.34
N ILE A 90 9.27 -8.33 24.51
CA ILE A 90 7.97 -8.99 24.72
C ILE A 90 8.16 -10.52 24.73
N ARG A 91 8.89 -11.05 23.74
CA ARG A 91 9.15 -12.50 23.63
C ARG A 91 9.96 -13.03 24.81
N GLU A 92 10.97 -12.29 25.26
CA GLU A 92 11.81 -12.68 26.41
C GLU A 92 11.02 -12.66 27.72
N ARG A 93 10.27 -11.58 27.98
CA ARG A 93 9.55 -11.40 29.24
C ARG A 93 8.24 -12.16 29.32
N ARG A 94 7.65 -12.51 28.17
CA ARG A 94 6.29 -13.05 28.03
C ARG A 94 5.23 -12.15 28.68
N ARG A 95 5.42 -10.85 28.52
CA ARG A 95 4.57 -9.78 29.06
C ARG A 95 4.33 -8.75 27.97
N LEU A 96 3.12 -8.22 27.93
CA LEU A 96 2.71 -7.17 26.99
C LEU A 96 1.89 -6.11 27.72
N SER A 97 2.12 -4.83 27.43
CA SER A 97 1.39 -3.72 28.05
C SER A 97 0.30 -3.21 27.12
N LEU A 98 -0.96 -3.62 27.34
CA LEU A 98 -2.10 -3.20 26.55
C LEU A 98 -2.28 -1.68 26.63
N LEU A 99 -2.22 -1.00 25.48
CA LEU A 99 -2.23 0.47 25.37
C LEU A 99 -1.16 1.17 26.23
N GLY A 100 -0.08 0.48 26.59
CA GLY A 100 0.92 0.98 27.54
C GLY A 100 0.40 1.18 28.97
N ALA A 101 -0.78 0.64 29.31
CA ALA A 101 -1.49 0.92 30.55
C ALA A 101 -1.72 -0.32 31.43
N GLN A 102 -2.04 -1.47 30.84
CA GLN A 102 -2.35 -2.71 31.55
C GLN A 102 -1.39 -3.82 31.13
N GLU A 103 -0.51 -4.24 32.03
CA GLU A 103 0.39 -5.35 31.75
C GLU A 103 -0.32 -6.70 31.92
N ILE A 104 -0.22 -7.55 30.90
CA ILE A 104 -0.79 -8.89 30.85
C ILE A 104 0.28 -9.95 30.62
N ASP A 105 -0.02 -11.19 31.03
CA ASP A 105 0.75 -12.34 30.58
C ASP A 105 0.45 -12.56 29.09
N PHE A 106 1.49 -12.58 28.27
CA PHE A 106 1.36 -12.77 26.83
C PHE A 106 2.57 -13.51 26.29
N ASP A 107 2.38 -14.75 25.86
CA ASP A 107 3.38 -15.55 25.18
C ASP A 107 3.07 -15.55 23.68
N PRO A 108 3.83 -14.82 22.83
CA PRO A 108 3.52 -14.73 21.41
C PRO A 108 3.47 -16.07 20.68
N ASP A 109 4.14 -17.12 21.17
CA ASP A 109 4.14 -18.42 20.50
C ASP A 109 2.87 -19.24 20.84
N ARG A 110 2.18 -18.89 21.93
CA ARG A 110 0.91 -19.52 22.35
C ARG A 110 -0.30 -18.66 22.00
N ASP A 111 -0.20 -17.37 22.26
CA ASP A 111 -1.33 -16.44 22.30
C ASP A 111 -1.55 -15.73 20.95
N LEU A 112 -0.58 -15.80 20.03
CA LEU A 112 -0.70 -15.35 18.65
C LEU A 112 -0.61 -16.55 17.69
N VAL A 113 -1.73 -16.93 17.07
CA VAL A 113 -1.83 -18.12 16.23
C VAL A 113 -2.02 -17.77 14.76
N LEU A 114 -1.12 -18.25 13.90
CA LEU A 114 -1.20 -18.11 12.44
C LEU A 114 -1.83 -19.37 11.80
N HIS A 115 -3.12 -19.31 11.45
CA HIS A 115 -3.84 -20.43 10.84
C HIS A 115 -3.61 -20.49 9.32
N ARG A 116 -2.62 -21.28 8.89
CA ARG A 116 -2.25 -21.42 7.47
C ARG A 116 -3.30 -22.09 6.57
N ARG A 117 -4.25 -22.82 7.15
CA ARG A 117 -5.22 -23.67 6.41
C ARG A 117 -6.68 -23.37 6.72
N ARG A 118 -6.96 -22.47 7.67
CA ARG A 118 -8.32 -22.03 8.00
C ARG A 118 -8.50 -20.63 7.46
N SER A 119 -9.66 -20.36 6.88
CA SER A 119 -10.07 -19.05 6.40
C SER A 119 -11.36 -18.62 7.09
N LEU A 120 -11.58 -17.32 7.19
CA LEU A 120 -12.87 -16.77 7.56
C LEU A 120 -13.74 -16.51 6.31
N PRO A 121 -15.08 -16.44 6.42
CA PRO A 121 -15.97 -16.46 5.26
C PRO A 121 -15.93 -15.20 4.39
N PHE A 122 -15.67 -14.03 4.97
CA PHE A 122 -15.82 -12.75 4.27
C PHE A 122 -14.61 -12.39 3.39
N HIS A 123 -13.40 -12.44 3.93
CA HIS A 123 -12.18 -12.04 3.21
C HIS A 123 -10.98 -12.90 3.64
N PRO A 124 -10.03 -13.24 2.74
CA PRO A 124 -8.88 -14.09 3.04
C PRO A 124 -7.92 -13.56 4.11
N ASN A 125 -7.95 -12.26 4.40
CA ASN A 125 -7.13 -11.63 5.44
C ASN A 125 -7.97 -11.37 6.70
N GLY A 126 -8.45 -12.44 7.32
CA GLY A 126 -9.26 -12.39 8.53
C GLY A 126 -8.42 -12.49 9.80
N MET A 127 -8.88 -11.84 10.87
CA MET A 127 -8.26 -11.91 12.19
C MET A 127 -9.30 -11.85 13.30
N THR A 128 -9.09 -12.60 14.37
CA THR A 128 -9.95 -12.58 15.57
C THR A 128 -9.11 -12.26 16.79
N PHE A 129 -9.60 -11.33 17.61
CA PHE A 129 -9.00 -10.99 18.90
C PHE A 129 -9.99 -11.28 20.01
N ALA A 130 -9.51 -11.93 21.08
CA ALA A 130 -10.30 -12.21 22.27
C ALA A 130 -9.52 -11.84 23.53
N GLY A 131 -10.19 -11.17 24.48
CA GLY A 131 -9.65 -10.82 25.79
C GLY A 131 -10.31 -11.66 26.87
N TYR A 132 -9.52 -12.13 27.84
CA TYR A 132 -9.97 -13.00 28.92
C TYR A 132 -9.62 -12.42 30.28
N ASP A 133 -10.50 -12.67 31.26
CA ASP A 133 -10.28 -12.29 32.64
C ASP A 133 -9.44 -13.30 33.42
N ARG A 134 -9.20 -13.01 34.71
CA ARG A 134 -8.40 -13.88 35.61
C ARG A 134 -8.96 -15.29 35.79
N THR A 135 -10.25 -15.49 35.53
CA THR A 135 -10.94 -16.78 35.65
C THR A 135 -10.86 -17.59 34.34
N GLY A 136 -10.38 -16.95 33.27
CA GLY A 136 -10.37 -17.51 31.92
C GLY A 136 -11.68 -17.28 31.17
N ALA A 137 -12.61 -16.48 31.70
CA ALA A 137 -13.84 -16.13 31.01
C ALA A 137 -13.56 -15.09 29.91
N GLU A 138 -14.20 -15.25 28.77
CA GLU A 138 -14.10 -14.28 27.67
C GLU A 138 -14.80 -12.97 28.06
N VAL A 139 -14.04 -11.88 28.05
CA VAL A 139 -14.53 -10.52 28.30
C VAL A 139 -15.07 -9.91 27.01
N ARG A 140 -14.36 -10.13 25.90
CA ARG A 140 -14.74 -9.62 24.58
C ARG A 140 -14.02 -10.38 23.48
N ALA A 141 -14.74 -10.72 22.41
CA ALA A 141 -14.16 -11.12 21.13
C ALA A 141 -14.64 -10.22 19.98
N ARG A 142 -13.75 -9.98 19.01
CA ARG A 142 -14.05 -9.27 17.76
C ARG A 142 -13.28 -9.87 16.59
N THR A 143 -13.92 -9.87 15.43
CA THR A 143 -13.35 -10.30 14.16
C THR A 143 -13.16 -9.09 13.25
N TYR A 144 -12.01 -9.00 12.61
CA TYR A 144 -11.68 -7.96 11.65
C TYR A 144 -11.16 -8.56 10.34
N TYR A 145 -11.26 -7.77 9.27
CA TYR A 145 -10.76 -8.13 7.96
C TYR A 145 -9.90 -6.99 7.38
N SER A 146 -8.71 -7.33 6.90
CA SER A 146 -7.81 -6.39 6.24
C SER A 146 -8.01 -6.45 4.72
N VAL A 147 -8.78 -5.51 4.18
CA VAL A 147 -9.32 -5.56 2.80
C VAL A 147 -8.46 -4.85 1.75
N GLY A 148 -7.19 -4.57 2.06
CA GLY A 148 -6.23 -3.90 1.16
C GLY A 148 -6.04 -2.42 1.50
N GLY A 149 -4.90 -1.85 1.08
CA GLY A 149 -4.53 -0.44 1.35
C GLY A 149 -4.39 -0.07 2.83
N GLY A 150 -4.35 -1.03 3.76
CA GLY A 150 -4.32 -0.78 5.20
C GLY A 150 -5.70 -0.51 5.84
N PHE A 151 -6.79 -0.70 5.08
CA PHE A 151 -8.16 -0.61 5.60
C PHE A 151 -8.53 -1.87 6.37
N VAL A 152 -9.21 -1.67 7.50
CA VAL A 152 -9.71 -2.73 8.37
C VAL A 152 -11.21 -2.55 8.55
N VAL A 153 -11.97 -3.62 8.38
CA VAL A 153 -13.41 -3.65 8.64
C VAL A 153 -13.73 -4.67 9.73
N ASP A 154 -14.68 -4.34 10.60
CA ASP A 154 -15.24 -5.26 11.59
C ASP A 154 -16.22 -6.23 10.90
N GLU A 155 -16.32 -7.48 11.36
CA GLU A 155 -17.30 -8.46 10.90
C GLU A 155 -18.75 -7.96 11.03
N GLU A 156 -19.07 -7.20 12.09
CA GLU A 156 -20.40 -6.59 12.25
C GLU A 156 -20.69 -5.52 11.17
N ALA A 157 -19.64 -4.95 10.55
CA ALA A 157 -19.71 -4.02 9.42
C ALA A 157 -19.56 -4.71 8.04
N ALA A 158 -19.18 -5.99 8.01
CA ALA A 158 -18.94 -6.79 6.80
C ALA A 158 -20.21 -7.43 6.20
N GLY A 159 -21.37 -7.27 6.84
CA GLY A 159 -22.67 -7.56 6.22
C GLY A 159 -22.87 -6.69 4.96
N ALA A 160 -23.52 -7.25 3.94
CA ALA A 160 -23.59 -6.77 2.54
C ALA A 160 -24.05 -5.31 2.28
N ASP A 161 -24.31 -4.50 3.32
CA ASP A 161 -24.81 -3.12 3.22
C ASP A 161 -24.20 -2.15 4.26
N ARG A 162 -23.07 -2.48 4.93
CA ARG A 162 -22.61 -1.70 6.11
C ARG A 162 -21.13 -1.36 6.25
N ILE A 163 -20.32 -1.50 5.20
CA ILE A 163 -19.26 -0.50 5.03
C ILE A 163 -20.06 0.77 4.73
N LYS A 164 -20.22 1.71 5.67
CA LYS A 164 -20.70 3.03 5.28
C LYS A 164 -19.53 3.66 4.52
N PRO A 165 -19.53 3.68 3.16
CA PRO A 165 -18.63 4.59 2.48
C PRO A 165 -18.87 5.96 3.11
N ASP A 166 -17.81 6.75 3.25
CA ASP A 166 -17.98 8.12 3.66
C ASP A 166 -19.09 8.76 2.81
N THR A 167 -20.21 9.08 3.48
CA THR A 167 -21.42 9.59 2.83
C THR A 167 -21.30 11.06 2.48
N THR A 168 -20.13 11.67 2.74
CA THR A 168 -19.82 13.03 2.34
C THR A 168 -20.08 13.19 0.85
N ARG A 169 -21.02 14.08 0.52
CA ARG A 169 -21.33 14.41 -0.86
C ARG A 169 -20.21 15.27 -1.41
N VAL A 170 -19.46 14.70 -2.35
CA VAL A 170 -18.43 15.44 -3.08
C VAL A 170 -19.03 16.26 -4.21
N ARG A 171 -18.30 17.30 -4.65
CA ARG A 171 -18.77 18.26 -5.66
C ARG A 171 -18.97 17.66 -7.04
N TYR A 172 -18.06 16.80 -7.48
CA TYR A 172 -18.02 16.18 -8.79
C TYR A 172 -17.80 14.65 -8.65
N PRO A 173 -18.82 13.90 -8.22
CA PRO A 173 -18.67 12.45 -8.09
C PRO A 173 -18.45 11.81 -9.47
N PHE A 174 -17.58 10.80 -9.51
CA PHE A 174 -17.28 9.96 -10.67
C PHE A 174 -17.00 8.55 -10.16
N TYR A 175 -17.42 7.55 -10.95
CA TYR A 175 -17.22 6.14 -10.66
C TYR A 175 -16.56 5.41 -11.82
N THR A 176 -16.56 5.97 -13.04
CA THR A 176 -15.88 5.41 -14.21
C THR A 176 -14.93 6.42 -14.85
N GLY A 177 -13.99 5.95 -15.67
CA GLY A 177 -13.12 6.81 -16.48
C GLY A 177 -13.95 7.68 -17.44
N ALA A 178 -14.98 7.11 -18.05
CA ALA A 178 -15.93 7.85 -18.88
C ALA A 178 -16.62 9.00 -18.12
N GLU A 179 -17.16 8.73 -16.92
CA GLU A 179 -17.78 9.77 -16.08
C GLU A 179 -16.79 10.86 -15.67
N LEU A 180 -15.55 10.49 -15.33
CA LEU A 180 -14.50 11.45 -15.01
C LEU A 180 -14.21 12.36 -16.21
N LEU A 181 -14.09 11.81 -17.42
CA LEU A 181 -13.91 12.61 -18.63
C LEU A 181 -15.12 13.51 -18.93
N GLU A 182 -16.34 13.02 -18.75
CA GLU A 182 -17.57 13.82 -18.91
C GLU A 182 -17.57 15.04 -17.96
N VAL A 183 -17.16 14.84 -16.70
CA VAL A 183 -17.01 15.94 -15.73
C VAL A 183 -15.97 16.95 -16.20
N THR A 184 -14.80 16.51 -16.67
CA THR A 184 -13.76 17.43 -17.17
C THR A 184 -14.24 18.21 -18.39
N ALA A 185 -14.95 17.57 -19.32
CA ALA A 185 -15.52 18.22 -20.50
C ALA A 185 -16.61 19.24 -20.14
N ALA A 186 -17.48 18.92 -19.18
CA ALA A 186 -18.57 19.79 -18.74
C ALA A 186 -18.10 21.01 -17.94
N THR A 187 -16.99 20.89 -17.21
CA THR A 187 -16.49 21.94 -16.30
C THR A 187 -15.30 22.72 -16.85
N GLY A 188 -14.57 22.16 -17.83
CA GLY A 188 -13.29 22.68 -18.31
C GLY A 188 -12.12 22.46 -17.35
N LEU A 189 -12.33 21.75 -16.24
CA LEU A 189 -11.31 21.44 -15.24
C LEU A 189 -10.43 20.26 -15.69
N SER A 190 -9.16 20.25 -15.29
CA SER A 190 -8.31 19.06 -15.43
C SER A 190 -8.70 17.97 -14.43
N ILE A 191 -8.16 16.75 -14.60
CA ILE A 191 -8.44 15.64 -13.67
C ILE A 191 -7.98 15.98 -12.25
N SER A 192 -6.82 16.61 -12.11
CA SER A 192 -6.32 17.03 -10.79
C SER A 192 -7.20 18.11 -10.14
N GLU A 193 -7.77 19.02 -10.92
CA GLU A 193 -8.69 20.06 -10.42
C GLU A 193 -10.05 19.49 -10.03
N VAL A 194 -10.57 18.50 -10.77
CA VAL A 194 -11.77 17.74 -10.38
C VAL A 194 -11.54 17.04 -9.04
N MET A 195 -10.41 16.34 -8.88
CA MET A 195 -10.09 15.66 -7.63
C MET A 195 -9.88 16.65 -6.47
N LEU A 196 -9.22 17.78 -6.71
CA LEU A 196 -9.10 18.85 -5.72
C LEU A 196 -10.47 19.35 -5.27
N ALA A 197 -11.36 19.64 -6.21
CA ALA A 197 -12.72 20.10 -5.92
C ALA A 197 -13.52 19.09 -5.08
N ASN A 198 -13.27 17.80 -5.24
CA ASN A 198 -13.83 16.76 -4.38
C ASN A 198 -13.18 16.74 -2.99
N GLU A 199 -11.85 16.85 -2.90
CA GLU A 199 -11.12 16.91 -1.62
C GLU A 199 -11.55 18.10 -0.73
N LEU A 200 -11.98 19.20 -1.34
CA LEU A 200 -12.50 20.37 -0.64
C LEU A 200 -13.78 20.10 0.17
N SER A 201 -14.40 18.92 -0.02
CA SER A 201 -15.56 18.48 0.77
C SER A 201 -15.17 18.05 2.19
N TRP A 202 -13.89 17.69 2.42
CA TRP A 202 -13.38 17.24 3.71
C TRP A 202 -12.39 18.21 4.35
N ARG A 203 -11.65 18.98 3.54
CA ARG A 203 -10.49 19.77 3.98
C ARG A 203 -10.45 21.12 3.27
N SER A 204 -9.77 22.11 3.84
CA SER A 204 -9.52 23.36 3.12
C SER A 204 -8.50 23.14 2.00
N GLY A 205 -8.46 24.03 0.99
CA GLY A 205 -7.48 23.92 -0.09
C GLY A 205 -6.03 24.02 0.39
N ALA A 206 -5.79 24.80 1.46
CA ALA A 206 -4.48 24.89 2.10
C ALA A 206 -4.10 23.57 2.77
N ASP A 207 -5.03 22.91 3.46
CA ASP A 207 -4.80 21.63 4.13
C ASP A 207 -4.57 20.50 3.13
N VAL A 208 -5.32 20.47 2.02
CA VAL A 208 -5.10 19.50 0.93
C VAL A 208 -3.69 19.67 0.37
N ARG A 209 -3.29 20.90 0.04
CA ARG A 209 -1.95 21.18 -0.48
C ARG A 209 -0.86 20.77 0.52
N ALA A 210 -1.01 21.16 1.78
CA ALA A 210 -0.04 20.86 2.84
C ALA A 210 0.09 19.35 3.07
N GLY A 211 -1.02 18.62 3.12
CA GLY A 211 -1.01 17.16 3.30
C GLY A 211 -0.36 16.43 2.13
N LEU A 212 -0.62 16.85 0.88
CA LEU A 212 0.01 16.24 -0.30
C LEU A 212 1.53 16.50 -0.35
N LEU A 213 1.97 17.68 0.07
CA LEU A 213 3.40 17.99 0.19
C LEU A 213 4.05 17.26 1.36
N ASP A 214 3.33 16.99 2.45
CA ASP A 214 3.83 16.16 3.54
C ASP A 214 3.98 14.69 3.11
N ILE A 215 3.02 14.14 2.37
CA ILE A 215 3.15 12.83 1.70
C ILE A 215 4.42 12.78 0.85
N TRP A 216 4.63 13.81 0.02
CA TRP A 216 5.83 13.90 -0.81
C TRP A 216 7.11 14.00 0.02
N ARG A 217 7.11 14.75 1.13
CA ARG A 217 8.23 14.83 2.06
C ARG A 217 8.58 13.45 2.62
N VAL A 218 7.60 12.70 3.14
CA VAL A 218 7.82 11.35 3.69
C VAL A 218 8.33 10.38 2.61
N MET A 219 7.80 10.47 1.39
CA MET A 219 8.29 9.70 0.24
C MET A 219 9.78 9.97 -0.05
N ARG A 220 10.20 11.23 -0.04
CA ARG A 220 11.61 11.61 -0.22
C ARG A 220 12.50 11.14 0.91
N GLU A 221 12.02 11.22 2.15
CA GLU A 221 12.74 10.71 3.33
C GLU A 221 12.94 9.19 3.25
N CYS A 222 11.93 8.45 2.78
CA CYS A 222 12.02 7.01 2.54
C CYS A 222 13.08 6.68 1.48
N VAL A 223 13.12 7.40 0.35
CA VAL A 223 14.19 7.27 -0.66
C VAL A 223 15.57 7.56 -0.07
N ALA A 224 15.70 8.64 0.70
CA ALA A 224 16.96 9.03 1.33
C ALA A 224 17.46 7.97 2.32
N ALA A 225 16.57 7.41 3.14
CA ALA A 225 16.87 6.32 4.06
C ALA A 225 17.33 5.05 3.32
N GLY A 226 16.62 4.65 2.27
CA GLY A 226 16.99 3.48 1.45
C GLY A 226 18.34 3.64 0.75
N CYS A 227 18.67 4.85 0.32
CA CYS A 227 19.98 5.15 -0.26
C CYS A 227 21.11 5.25 0.77
N ALA A 228 20.82 5.34 2.06
CA ALA A 228 21.81 5.49 3.13
C ALA A 228 22.13 4.17 3.84
N ARG A 229 21.24 3.17 3.76
CA ARG A 229 21.33 1.91 4.51
C ARG A 229 21.86 0.78 3.62
N ASP A 230 23.08 0.33 3.91
CA ASP A 230 23.63 -0.92 3.39
C ASP A 230 23.12 -2.12 4.21
N GLY A 231 23.29 -3.35 3.71
CA GLY A 231 23.03 -4.58 4.48
C GLY A 231 22.21 -5.63 3.74
N VAL A 232 21.65 -6.57 4.49
CA VAL A 232 20.85 -7.70 4.00
C VAL A 232 19.43 -7.58 4.53
N LEU A 233 18.44 -7.77 3.65
CA LEU A 233 17.03 -7.73 4.02
C LEU A 233 16.66 -8.90 4.95
N PRO A 234 15.74 -8.69 5.91
CA PRO A 234 15.28 -9.75 6.80
C PRO A 234 14.48 -10.82 6.05
N GLY A 235 14.14 -11.95 6.68
CA GLY A 235 13.24 -12.95 6.10
C GLY A 235 13.92 -14.16 5.44
N GLY A 236 15.23 -14.32 5.55
CA GLY A 236 15.91 -15.59 5.21
C GLY A 236 16.43 -15.72 3.78
N LEU A 237 15.90 -14.94 2.82
CA LEU A 237 16.35 -14.95 1.42
C LEU A 237 17.76 -14.38 1.18
N LYS A 238 18.36 -13.76 2.19
CA LYS A 238 19.70 -13.12 2.12
C LYS A 238 19.84 -12.11 0.97
N VAL A 239 18.74 -11.44 0.59
CA VAL A 239 18.74 -10.40 -0.44
C VAL A 239 19.54 -9.20 0.05
N ARG A 240 20.58 -8.83 -0.69
CA ARG A 240 21.37 -7.63 -0.40
C ARG A 240 20.60 -6.37 -0.82
N ARG A 241 20.68 -5.34 0.02
CA ARG A 241 20.28 -3.98 -0.36
C ARG A 241 21.23 -3.47 -1.44
N ARG A 242 20.67 -2.88 -2.50
CA ARG A 242 21.39 -2.42 -3.70
C ARG A 242 21.34 -0.90 -3.85
N ALA A 243 20.36 -0.23 -3.25
CA ALA A 243 20.14 1.19 -3.48
C ALA A 243 21.33 2.06 -3.05
N ALA A 244 21.92 1.81 -1.88
CA ALA A 244 23.05 2.59 -1.39
C ALA A 244 24.29 2.50 -2.31
N GLU A 245 24.62 1.30 -2.80
CA GLU A 245 25.72 1.10 -3.75
C GLU A 245 25.42 1.71 -5.11
N LEU A 246 24.20 1.53 -5.63
CA LEU A 246 23.78 2.11 -6.89
C LEU A 246 23.82 3.65 -6.85
N ARG A 247 23.40 4.28 -5.73
CA ARG A 247 23.53 5.74 -5.57
C ARG A 247 24.98 6.19 -5.72
N ARG A 248 25.91 5.52 -5.01
CA ARG A 248 27.35 5.85 -5.08
C ARG A 248 27.90 5.71 -6.50
N SER A 249 27.48 4.68 -7.24
CA SER A 249 27.86 4.49 -8.65
C SER A 249 27.35 5.64 -9.52
N LEU A 250 26.05 5.93 -9.46
CA LEU A 250 25.43 6.96 -10.29
C LEU A 250 25.98 8.37 -10.00
N GLU A 251 26.30 8.67 -8.74
CA GLU A 251 26.94 9.94 -8.35
C GLU A 251 28.38 10.08 -8.86
N ALA A 252 29.10 8.96 -9.02
CA ALA A 252 30.48 8.94 -9.52
C ALA A 252 30.59 8.93 -11.06
N GLU A 253 29.53 8.52 -11.77
CA GLU A 253 29.49 8.44 -13.22
C GLU A 253 29.35 9.82 -13.91
N ASN A 254 29.99 9.97 -15.07
CA ASN A 254 29.85 11.16 -15.92
C ASN A 254 28.45 11.24 -16.56
N GLU A 255 27.94 12.46 -16.76
CA GLU A 255 26.56 12.73 -17.20
C GLU A 255 26.20 12.32 -18.65
N ALA A 256 27.10 11.69 -19.40
CA ALA A 256 26.93 11.47 -20.84
C ALA A 256 26.01 10.28 -21.23
N ASP A 257 25.61 9.42 -20.27
CA ASP A 257 24.74 8.28 -20.58
C ASP A 257 23.28 8.73 -20.82
N PRO A 258 22.69 8.48 -22.01
CA PRO A 258 21.31 8.84 -22.32
C PRO A 258 20.25 8.12 -21.45
N LEU A 259 20.61 7.00 -20.82
CA LEU A 259 19.73 6.21 -19.94
C LEU A 259 19.85 6.57 -18.46
N ARG A 260 20.74 7.50 -18.10
CA ARG A 260 21.01 7.90 -16.72
C ARG A 260 19.73 8.24 -15.93
N ALA A 261 18.76 8.92 -16.55
CA ALA A 261 17.50 9.24 -15.88
C ALA A 261 16.71 7.97 -15.46
N MET A 262 16.78 6.90 -16.25
CA MET A 262 16.12 5.62 -15.97
C MET A 262 16.84 4.86 -14.84
N ASP A 263 18.16 4.97 -14.75
CA ASP A 263 18.92 4.36 -13.66
C ASP A 263 18.63 5.06 -12.32
N TRP A 264 18.51 6.39 -12.33
CA TRP A 264 18.06 7.15 -11.15
C TRP A 264 16.63 6.75 -10.73
N VAL A 265 15.70 6.58 -11.69
CA VAL A 265 14.34 6.09 -11.40
C VAL A 265 14.37 4.69 -10.78
N THR A 266 15.19 3.81 -11.33
CA THR A 266 15.42 2.47 -10.78
C THR A 266 15.93 2.55 -9.35
N LEU A 267 16.96 3.38 -9.09
CA LEU A 267 17.48 3.62 -7.75
C LEU A 267 16.37 4.05 -6.77
N PHE A 268 15.54 5.03 -7.12
CA PHE A 268 14.50 5.52 -6.22
C PHE A 268 13.47 4.45 -5.89
N ALA A 269 13.04 3.65 -6.87
CA ALA A 269 12.13 2.55 -6.65
C ALA A 269 12.75 1.44 -5.77
N LEU A 270 14.01 1.09 -6.02
CA LEU A 270 14.75 0.13 -5.19
C LEU A 270 14.87 0.62 -3.75
N ALA A 271 15.26 1.89 -3.55
CA ALA A 271 15.44 2.47 -2.23
C ALA A 271 14.17 2.37 -1.37
N VAL A 272 13.01 2.73 -1.93
CA VAL A 272 11.74 2.66 -1.22
C VAL A 272 11.34 1.22 -0.91
N ASN A 273 11.45 0.31 -1.89
CA ASN A 273 11.06 -1.07 -1.68
C ASN A 273 12.01 -1.85 -0.76
N GLU A 274 13.30 -1.46 -0.69
CA GLU A 274 14.26 -1.98 0.28
C GLU A 274 13.96 -1.49 1.71
N GLU A 275 13.60 -0.21 1.89
CA GLU A 275 13.10 0.28 3.19
C GLU A 275 11.80 -0.41 3.59
N ASN A 276 10.87 -0.57 2.65
CA ASN A 276 9.63 -1.29 2.88
C ASN A 276 9.89 -2.72 3.38
N ALA A 277 10.70 -3.48 2.65
CA ALA A 277 11.03 -4.86 2.98
C ALA A 277 11.72 -5.02 4.35
N ALA A 278 12.41 -3.98 4.82
CA ALA A 278 13.06 -3.95 6.12
C ALA A 278 12.16 -3.50 7.28
N GLY A 279 10.90 -3.14 7.01
CA GLY A 279 9.97 -2.63 8.03
C GLY A 279 10.13 -1.14 8.33
N GLY A 280 10.70 -0.38 7.40
CA GLY A 280 10.86 1.07 7.53
C GLY A 280 9.56 1.85 7.34
N ARG A 281 9.66 3.17 7.52
CA ARG A 281 8.60 4.15 7.26
C ARG A 281 8.34 4.24 5.74
N VAL A 282 7.09 4.05 5.33
CA VAL A 282 6.68 4.08 3.91
C VAL A 282 5.34 4.79 3.72
N VAL A 283 5.03 5.20 2.49
CA VAL A 283 3.70 5.71 2.11
C VAL A 283 3.05 4.70 1.16
N THR A 284 1.79 4.34 1.40
CA THR A 284 1.03 3.48 0.49
C THR A 284 0.84 4.17 -0.86
N ALA A 285 0.95 3.43 -1.97
CA ALA A 285 0.79 4.03 -3.30
C ALA A 285 0.34 3.03 -4.39
N PRO A 286 -0.81 2.34 -4.29
CA PRO A 286 -1.81 2.40 -3.22
C PRO A 286 -1.59 1.33 -2.13
N THR A 287 -0.55 0.51 -2.25
CA THR A 287 -0.13 -0.46 -1.23
C THR A 287 1.37 -0.33 -0.96
N ASN A 288 1.84 -0.89 0.15
CA ASN A 288 3.25 -0.92 0.54
C ASN A 288 4.11 -1.68 -0.48
N GLY A 289 3.58 -2.78 -1.04
CA GLY A 289 4.29 -3.58 -2.04
C GLY A 289 4.54 -2.83 -3.36
N ALA A 290 3.74 -1.80 -3.64
CA ALA A 290 3.86 -0.93 -4.80
C ALA A 290 4.37 0.49 -4.47
N ALA A 291 4.88 0.69 -3.24
CA ALA A 291 5.20 2.02 -2.70
C ALA A 291 6.31 2.77 -3.46
N GLY A 292 7.18 2.07 -4.21
CA GLY A 292 8.31 2.70 -4.88
C GLY A 292 7.96 3.43 -6.16
N ILE A 293 6.82 3.12 -6.81
CA ILE A 293 6.52 3.59 -8.17
C ILE A 293 6.24 5.09 -8.21
N ILE A 294 5.25 5.54 -7.42
CA ILE A 294 4.88 6.96 -7.33
C ILE A 294 6.06 7.86 -6.95
N PRO A 295 6.83 7.59 -5.86
CA PRO A 295 7.96 8.44 -5.51
C PRO A 295 9.09 8.39 -6.54
N ALA A 296 9.34 7.26 -7.20
CA ALA A 296 10.36 7.19 -8.25
C ALA A 296 10.01 8.07 -9.46
N VAL A 297 8.74 8.05 -9.89
CA VAL A 297 8.26 8.89 -10.99
C VAL A 297 8.18 10.37 -10.59
N LEU A 298 7.82 10.69 -9.34
CA LEU A 298 7.88 12.06 -8.82
C LEU A 298 9.31 12.60 -8.71
N HIS A 299 10.27 11.75 -8.34
CA HIS A 299 11.68 12.12 -8.40
C HIS A 299 12.15 12.33 -9.84
N TYR A 300 11.64 11.54 -10.80
CA TYR A 300 11.89 11.82 -12.23
C TYR A 300 11.38 13.20 -12.63
N TYR A 301 10.12 13.51 -12.29
CA TYR A 301 9.51 14.81 -12.54
C TYR A 301 10.36 15.94 -11.94
N THR A 302 10.63 15.88 -10.64
CA THR A 302 11.32 16.96 -9.93
C THR A 302 12.80 17.13 -10.30
N ARG A 303 13.45 16.09 -10.86
CA ARG A 303 14.89 16.13 -11.17
C ARG A 303 15.21 16.33 -12.65
N PHE A 304 14.40 15.79 -13.55
CA PHE A 304 14.72 15.71 -14.98
C PHE A 304 13.74 16.44 -15.89
N VAL A 305 12.58 16.87 -15.38
CA VAL A 305 11.63 17.67 -16.16
C VAL A 305 11.95 19.16 -15.95
N PRO A 306 12.18 19.94 -17.03
CA PRO A 306 12.32 21.39 -16.93
C PRO A 306 11.09 22.03 -16.29
N ASP A 307 11.29 23.08 -15.50
CA ASP A 307 10.23 23.84 -14.83
C ASP A 307 9.36 23.04 -13.84
N ALA A 308 9.86 21.89 -13.37
CA ALA A 308 9.20 21.13 -12.32
C ALA A 308 8.97 21.99 -11.06
N SER A 309 7.76 21.91 -10.49
CA SER A 309 7.35 22.78 -9.38
C SER A 309 6.55 22.01 -8.34
N GLU A 310 6.42 22.58 -7.13
CA GLU A 310 5.53 22.03 -6.10
C GLU A 310 4.08 21.93 -6.57
N GLN A 311 3.62 22.86 -7.41
CA GLN A 311 2.27 22.80 -7.98
C GLN A 311 2.11 21.58 -8.89
N GLY A 312 3.15 21.23 -9.67
CA GLY A 312 3.15 20.01 -10.47
C GLY A 312 3.14 18.74 -9.61
N VAL A 313 3.81 18.72 -8.47
CA VAL A 313 3.74 17.60 -7.50
C VAL A 313 2.31 17.44 -6.97
N VAL A 314 1.64 18.53 -6.62
CA VAL A 314 0.25 18.51 -6.15
C VAL A 314 -0.69 17.99 -7.25
N ARG A 315 -0.55 18.49 -8.48
CA ARG A 315 -1.33 18.01 -9.64
C ARG A 315 -1.08 16.53 -9.91
N PHE A 316 0.17 16.09 -9.86
CA PHE A 316 0.55 14.69 -10.00
C PHE A 316 -0.20 13.80 -9.01
N LEU A 317 -0.13 14.13 -7.72
CA LEU A 317 -0.70 13.29 -6.67
C LEU A 317 -2.24 13.28 -6.72
N LEU A 318 -2.87 14.40 -7.09
CA LEU A 318 -4.32 14.48 -7.26
C LEU A 318 -4.80 13.65 -8.46
N ALA A 319 -4.13 13.74 -9.62
CA ALA A 319 -4.49 12.92 -10.79
C ALA A 319 -4.21 11.43 -10.55
N ALA A 320 -3.08 11.10 -9.95
CA ALA A 320 -2.78 9.73 -9.51
C ALA A 320 -3.85 9.22 -8.53
N GLY A 321 -4.29 10.06 -7.59
CA GLY A 321 -5.39 9.77 -6.67
C GLY A 321 -6.71 9.46 -7.38
N ALA A 322 -7.12 10.31 -8.32
CA ALA A 322 -8.35 10.11 -9.09
C ALA A 322 -8.36 8.75 -9.82
N ILE A 323 -7.25 8.39 -10.47
CA ILE A 323 -7.10 7.09 -11.13
C ILE A 323 -7.10 5.93 -10.12
N GLY A 324 -6.45 6.09 -8.97
CA GLY A 324 -6.48 5.08 -7.91
C GLY A 324 -7.88 4.82 -7.35
N VAL A 325 -8.73 5.85 -7.28
CA VAL A 325 -10.15 5.71 -6.89
C VAL A 325 -10.88 4.79 -7.87
N LEU A 326 -10.68 4.96 -9.18
CA LEU A 326 -11.33 4.13 -10.20
C LEU A 326 -10.99 2.63 -10.03
N PHE A 327 -9.73 2.30 -9.75
CA PHE A 327 -9.32 0.91 -9.50
C PHE A 327 -9.91 0.34 -8.22
N LYS A 328 -9.91 1.14 -7.14
CA LYS A 328 -10.41 0.69 -5.83
C LYS A 328 -11.92 0.48 -5.81
N GLU A 329 -12.68 1.33 -6.48
CA GLU A 329 -14.16 1.25 -6.52
C GLU A 329 -14.67 0.14 -7.47
N ASN A 330 -13.99 -0.10 -8.60
CA ASN A 330 -14.51 -0.98 -9.66
C ASN A 330 -13.85 -2.36 -9.73
N ALA A 331 -12.75 -2.57 -9.02
CA ALA A 331 -12.02 -3.82 -8.99
C ALA A 331 -11.48 -4.11 -7.58
N SER A 332 -10.17 -4.16 -7.40
CA SER A 332 -9.53 -4.28 -6.10
C SER A 332 -8.07 -3.83 -6.20
N ILE A 333 -7.53 -3.35 -5.08
CA ILE A 333 -6.10 -3.07 -4.90
C ILE A 333 -5.40 -4.12 -4.03
N SER A 334 -6.08 -5.25 -3.76
CA SER A 334 -5.60 -6.34 -2.92
C SER A 334 -4.92 -7.42 -3.77
N GLY A 335 -3.65 -7.70 -3.47
CA GLY A 335 -2.89 -8.80 -4.08
C GLY A 335 -3.55 -10.17 -3.83
N ALA A 336 -4.28 -10.32 -2.71
CA ALA A 336 -5.03 -11.52 -2.37
C ALA A 336 -6.30 -11.72 -3.23
N GLU A 337 -6.82 -10.68 -3.88
CA GLU A 337 -8.05 -10.74 -4.68
C GLU A 337 -7.78 -10.76 -6.18
N VAL A 338 -6.92 -9.85 -6.66
CA VAL A 338 -6.69 -9.64 -8.10
C VAL A 338 -5.23 -9.84 -8.52
N GLY A 339 -4.34 -10.23 -7.61
CA GLY A 339 -2.91 -10.37 -7.89
C GLY A 339 -2.17 -9.03 -7.96
N CYS A 340 -0.92 -9.05 -8.41
CA CYS A 340 -0.03 -7.89 -8.36
C CYS A 340 -0.39 -6.82 -9.39
N GLN A 341 -1.22 -7.15 -10.39
CA GLN A 341 -1.84 -6.16 -11.27
C GLN A 341 -2.67 -5.14 -10.48
N GLY A 342 -3.34 -5.53 -9.40
CA GLY A 342 -4.10 -4.60 -8.54
C GLY A 342 -3.22 -3.72 -7.65
N GLU A 343 -1.94 -4.07 -7.46
CA GLU A 343 -1.00 -3.33 -6.62
C GLU A 343 0.01 -2.54 -7.47
N VAL A 344 0.93 -3.25 -8.13
CA VAL A 344 1.96 -2.66 -8.99
C VAL A 344 1.36 -2.11 -10.28
N GLY A 345 0.37 -2.81 -10.86
CA GLY A 345 -0.30 -2.34 -12.08
C GLY A 345 -1.10 -1.06 -11.85
N SER A 346 -1.85 -0.98 -10.74
CA SER A 346 -2.61 0.22 -10.38
C SER A 346 -1.67 1.38 -10.06
N ALA A 347 -0.59 1.14 -9.31
CA ALA A 347 0.44 2.15 -9.05
C ALA A 347 1.12 2.66 -10.33
N CYS A 348 1.41 1.77 -11.29
CA CYS A 348 1.95 2.12 -12.61
C CYS A 348 1.00 3.04 -13.37
N SER A 349 -0.28 2.69 -13.40
CA SER A 349 -1.35 3.49 -14.02
C SER A 349 -1.51 4.86 -13.35
N MET A 350 -1.56 4.89 -12.01
CA MET A 350 -1.63 6.11 -11.21
C MET A 350 -0.44 7.04 -11.49
N ALA A 351 0.78 6.50 -11.53
CA ALA A 351 1.98 7.28 -11.78
C ALA A 351 2.06 7.80 -13.23
N ALA A 352 1.59 7.02 -14.20
CA ALA A 352 1.52 7.44 -15.60
C ALA A 352 0.58 8.63 -15.78
N ALA A 353 -0.63 8.55 -15.22
CA ALA A 353 -1.58 9.67 -15.22
C ALA A 353 -1.05 10.89 -14.46
N GLY A 354 -0.49 10.68 -13.26
CA GLY A 354 0.11 11.76 -12.48
C GLY A 354 1.19 12.51 -13.26
N LEU A 355 2.08 11.78 -13.95
CA LEU A 355 3.13 12.40 -14.76
C LEU A 355 2.55 13.11 -15.99
N ALA A 356 1.59 12.50 -16.70
CA ALA A 356 0.94 13.11 -17.85
C ALA A 356 0.25 14.44 -17.46
N GLU A 357 -0.45 14.46 -16.33
CA GLU A 357 -1.10 15.67 -15.79
C GLU A 357 -0.06 16.75 -15.43
N ALA A 358 1.01 16.38 -14.73
CA ALA A 358 2.07 17.31 -14.32
C ALA A 358 2.84 17.90 -15.51
N LEU A 359 2.87 17.19 -16.65
CA LEU A 359 3.44 17.64 -17.91
C LEU A 359 2.47 18.44 -18.80
N GLY A 360 1.24 18.69 -18.33
CA GLY A 360 0.24 19.50 -19.04
C GLY A 360 -0.58 18.72 -20.08
N GLY A 361 -0.67 17.40 -19.95
CA GLY A 361 -1.56 16.59 -20.78
C GLY A 361 -3.03 16.98 -20.62
N THR A 362 -3.80 16.80 -21.69
CA THR A 362 -5.26 16.93 -21.64
C THR A 362 -5.88 15.78 -20.82
N PRO A 363 -7.11 15.93 -20.27
CA PRO A 363 -7.79 14.84 -19.57
C PRO A 363 -7.79 13.49 -20.32
N ALA A 364 -8.00 13.53 -21.65
CA ALA A 364 -7.96 12.34 -22.50
C ALA A 364 -6.55 11.69 -22.56
N GLN A 365 -5.49 12.50 -22.63
CA GLN A 365 -4.12 11.98 -22.57
C GLN A 365 -3.75 11.44 -21.18
N VAL A 366 -4.28 12.05 -20.11
CA VAL A 366 -4.07 11.56 -18.74
C VAL A 366 -4.76 10.21 -18.54
N GLU A 367 -6.00 10.06 -19.00
CA GLU A 367 -6.70 8.76 -18.98
C GLU A 367 -5.97 7.72 -19.85
N ASN A 368 -5.54 8.08 -21.06
CA ASN A 368 -4.80 7.17 -21.94
C ASN A 368 -3.46 6.73 -21.33
N ALA A 369 -2.74 7.63 -20.63
CA ALA A 369 -1.53 7.26 -19.91
C ALA A 369 -1.81 6.24 -18.79
N ALA A 370 -2.90 6.42 -18.04
CA ALA A 370 -3.35 5.45 -17.05
C ALA A 370 -3.71 4.11 -17.68
N GLU A 371 -4.42 4.13 -18.80
CA GLU A 371 -4.84 2.93 -19.54
C GLU A 371 -3.63 2.10 -19.97
N ILE A 372 -2.68 2.69 -20.70
CA ILE A 372 -1.41 2.03 -21.11
C ILE A 372 -0.65 1.51 -19.87
N GLY A 373 -0.62 2.29 -18.80
CA GLY A 373 0.04 1.94 -17.55
C GLY A 373 -0.52 0.65 -16.92
N MET A 374 -1.84 0.44 -16.98
CA MET A 374 -2.47 -0.79 -16.49
C MET A 374 -2.40 -1.94 -17.52
N GLU A 375 -2.61 -1.64 -18.81
CA GLU A 375 -2.61 -2.65 -19.88
C GLU A 375 -1.35 -3.52 -19.83
N HIS A 376 -0.19 -2.89 -19.67
CA HIS A 376 1.11 -3.56 -19.58
C HIS A 376 1.38 -4.29 -18.25
N ASN A 377 0.38 -4.41 -17.38
CA ASN A 377 0.43 -5.15 -16.12
C ASN A 377 -0.75 -6.13 -15.95
N LEU A 378 -1.66 -6.25 -16.92
CA LEU A 378 -2.74 -7.24 -16.86
C LEU A 378 -2.20 -8.68 -16.76
N GLY A 379 -2.80 -9.48 -15.89
CA GLY A 379 -2.42 -10.87 -15.61
C GLY A 379 -1.26 -11.05 -14.62
N LEU A 380 -0.69 -9.97 -14.07
CA LEU A 380 0.43 -10.07 -13.14
C LEU A 380 0.00 -10.71 -11.82
N THR A 381 0.54 -11.89 -11.52
CA THR A 381 0.25 -12.68 -10.31
C THR A 381 0.97 -12.14 -9.06
N CYS A 382 0.44 -12.40 -7.87
CA CYS A 382 1.06 -12.01 -6.60
C CYS A 382 1.55 -13.24 -5.84
N ASP A 383 2.69 -13.78 -6.24
CA ASP A 383 3.27 -14.99 -5.63
C ASP A 383 4.76 -14.77 -5.31
N PRO A 384 5.05 -14.00 -4.25
CA PRO A 384 6.42 -13.66 -3.90
C PRO A 384 7.16 -14.83 -3.25
N VAL A 385 8.46 -14.89 -3.48
CA VAL A 385 9.36 -15.91 -2.91
C VAL A 385 9.36 -15.80 -1.38
N GLY A 386 9.18 -16.93 -0.70
CA GLY A 386 9.11 -17.00 0.76
C GLY A 386 7.91 -16.26 1.38
N GLY A 387 6.96 -15.77 0.58
CA GLY A 387 5.89 -14.89 1.08
C GLY A 387 6.42 -13.55 1.58
N LEU A 388 7.53 -13.06 1.03
CA LEU A 388 8.20 -11.83 1.45
C LEU A 388 8.01 -10.73 0.40
N VAL A 389 7.83 -9.48 0.82
CA VAL A 389 7.73 -8.32 -0.09
C VAL A 389 9.12 -7.91 -0.59
N GLN A 390 9.81 -8.84 -1.25
CA GLN A 390 11.19 -8.71 -1.76
C GLN A 390 11.26 -9.12 -3.23
N ILE A 391 11.19 -10.42 -3.52
CA ILE A 391 11.30 -10.97 -4.88
C ILE A 391 9.93 -11.51 -5.30
N PRO A 392 9.35 -11.06 -6.43
CA PRO A 392 9.86 -10.09 -7.42
C PRO A 392 9.41 -8.64 -7.15
N CYS A 393 8.95 -8.32 -5.93
CA CYS A 393 8.32 -7.04 -5.60
C CYS A 393 9.22 -5.83 -5.85
N ILE A 394 10.49 -5.91 -5.47
CA ILE A 394 11.46 -4.82 -5.59
C ILE A 394 11.71 -4.48 -7.06
N GLU A 395 12.01 -5.48 -7.90
CA GLU A 395 12.24 -5.26 -9.33
C GLU A 395 10.97 -4.83 -10.07
N ARG A 396 9.80 -5.33 -9.65
CA ARG A 396 8.51 -4.90 -10.21
C ARG A 396 8.27 -3.41 -10.06
N ASN A 397 8.66 -2.80 -8.94
CA ASN A 397 8.51 -1.36 -8.75
C ASN A 397 9.44 -0.56 -9.67
N ALA A 398 10.69 -1.00 -9.81
CA ALA A 398 11.64 -0.38 -10.75
C ALA A 398 11.10 -0.43 -12.19
N VAL A 399 10.74 -1.62 -12.68
CA VAL A 399 10.23 -1.80 -14.06
C VAL A 399 8.92 -1.04 -14.28
N ALA A 400 8.00 -1.08 -13.32
CA ALA A 400 6.73 -0.36 -13.41
C ALA A 400 6.90 1.17 -13.44
N SER A 401 7.90 1.71 -12.74
CA SER A 401 8.22 3.15 -12.80
C SER A 401 8.65 3.58 -14.21
N ILE A 402 9.46 2.75 -14.89
CA ILE A 402 9.87 3.00 -16.28
C ILE A 402 8.69 2.88 -17.24
N LYS A 403 7.82 1.88 -17.04
CA LYS A 403 6.57 1.74 -17.81
C LYS A 403 5.68 2.97 -17.65
N ALA A 404 5.51 3.47 -16.44
CA ALA A 404 4.69 4.65 -16.15
C ALA A 404 5.20 5.90 -16.88
N ILE A 405 6.52 6.15 -16.84
CA ILE A 405 7.14 7.26 -17.59
C ILE A 405 6.91 7.08 -19.10
N THR A 406 7.12 5.87 -19.61
CA THR A 406 6.94 5.56 -21.03
C THR A 406 5.49 5.74 -21.46
N ALA A 407 4.53 5.29 -20.67
CA ALA A 407 3.09 5.43 -20.91
C ALA A 407 2.68 6.91 -20.97
N ALA A 408 3.11 7.72 -20.01
CA ALA A 408 2.87 9.17 -20.02
C ALA A 408 3.45 9.83 -21.28
N ARG A 409 4.68 9.49 -21.65
CA ARG A 409 5.32 10.04 -22.86
C ARG A 409 4.63 9.61 -24.15
N LEU A 410 4.14 8.37 -24.22
CA LEU A 410 3.41 7.87 -25.38
C LEU A 410 2.08 8.62 -25.54
N ALA A 411 1.31 8.73 -24.46
CA ALA A 411 0.03 9.44 -24.46
C ALA A 411 0.18 10.93 -24.82
N LEU A 412 1.19 11.62 -24.27
CA LEU A 412 1.45 13.05 -24.57
C LEU A 412 1.93 13.32 -26.01
N ARG A 413 2.51 12.32 -26.67
CA ARG A 413 2.87 12.41 -28.10
C ARG A 413 1.70 12.06 -29.03
N GLY A 414 0.66 11.42 -28.50
CA GLY A 414 -0.60 11.17 -29.19
C GLY A 414 -1.63 12.28 -28.93
N ASP A 415 -2.85 12.03 -29.37
CA ASP A 415 -4.01 12.92 -29.21
C ASP A 415 -4.94 12.50 -28.05
N GLY A 416 -4.58 11.44 -27.32
CA GLY A 416 -5.39 10.85 -26.24
C GLY A 416 -6.52 9.93 -26.73
N VAL A 417 -6.68 9.75 -28.05
CA VAL A 417 -7.65 8.82 -28.61
C VAL A 417 -7.07 7.41 -28.60
N HIS A 418 -7.80 6.48 -28.00
CA HIS A 418 -7.36 5.09 -27.83
C HIS A 418 -8.53 4.13 -28.04
N ALA A 419 -8.26 2.97 -28.66
CA ALA A 419 -9.31 2.02 -29.03
C ALA A 419 -9.88 1.23 -27.83
N VAL A 420 -9.06 1.08 -26.79
CA VAL A 420 -9.38 0.38 -25.55
C VAL A 420 -9.49 1.42 -24.45
N SER A 421 -10.65 1.62 -23.85
CA SER A 421 -10.81 2.60 -22.77
C SER A 421 -10.27 2.08 -21.43
N LEU A 422 -9.93 3.00 -20.52
CA LEU A 422 -9.52 2.65 -19.16
C LEU A 422 -10.55 1.76 -18.45
N ASP A 423 -11.84 2.05 -18.61
CA ASP A 423 -12.93 1.24 -18.02
C ASP A 423 -12.90 -0.22 -18.49
N LYS A 424 -12.58 -0.47 -19.77
CA LYS A 424 -12.42 -1.84 -20.28
C LYS A 424 -11.22 -2.51 -19.64
N VAL A 425 -10.10 -1.80 -19.50
CA VAL A 425 -8.89 -2.32 -18.84
C VAL A 425 -9.14 -2.65 -17.37
N ILE A 426 -9.85 -1.79 -16.62
CA ILE A 426 -10.25 -2.03 -15.23
C ILE A 426 -11.13 -3.28 -15.13
N LYS A 427 -12.11 -3.41 -16.02
CA LYS A 427 -12.98 -4.59 -16.09
C LYS A 427 -12.15 -5.86 -16.37
N THR A 428 -11.24 -5.82 -17.33
CA THR A 428 -10.35 -6.94 -17.64
C THR A 428 -9.45 -7.30 -16.46
N MET A 429 -8.94 -6.33 -15.72
CA MET A 429 -8.17 -6.57 -14.48
C MET A 429 -9.01 -7.36 -13.47
N ARG A 430 -10.25 -6.93 -13.21
CA ARG A 430 -11.17 -7.61 -12.28
C ARG A 430 -11.46 -9.04 -12.71
N GLU A 431 -11.82 -9.25 -13.97
CA GLU A 431 -12.15 -10.57 -14.51
C GLU A 431 -10.93 -11.50 -14.48
N THR A 432 -9.76 -11.02 -14.91
CA THR A 432 -8.51 -11.78 -14.84
C THR A 432 -8.14 -12.13 -13.40
N GLY A 433 -8.41 -11.24 -12.44
CA GLY A 433 -8.22 -11.49 -11.02
C GLY A 433 -9.16 -12.56 -10.46
N ALA A 434 -10.42 -12.60 -10.93
CA ALA A 434 -11.38 -13.65 -10.60
C ALA A 434 -10.95 -15.01 -11.15
N ASP A 435 -10.45 -15.05 -12.39
CA ASP A 435 -9.95 -16.27 -13.05
C ASP A 435 -8.61 -16.75 -12.48
N MET A 436 -7.86 -15.88 -11.81
CA MET A 436 -6.57 -16.22 -11.22
C MET A 436 -6.74 -17.29 -10.13
N LYS A 437 -6.13 -18.46 -10.35
CA LYS A 437 -6.13 -19.54 -9.36
C LYS A 437 -5.57 -19.05 -8.02
N VAL A 438 -6.20 -19.42 -6.91
CA VAL A 438 -5.84 -18.98 -5.54
C VAL A 438 -4.34 -19.11 -5.23
N LYS A 439 -3.69 -20.18 -5.69
CA LYS A 439 -2.25 -20.41 -5.48
C LYS A 439 -1.32 -19.41 -6.19
N TYR A 440 -1.84 -18.59 -7.11
CA TYR A 440 -1.10 -17.54 -7.80
C TYR A 440 -1.46 -16.13 -7.29
N LYS A 441 -2.35 -16.04 -6.29
CA LYS A 441 -2.60 -14.84 -5.49
C LYS A 441 -1.67 -14.83 -4.27
N GLU A 442 -1.81 -13.83 -3.40
CA GLU A 442 -0.96 -13.57 -2.21
C GLU A 442 -0.99 -14.70 -1.16
N THR A 443 -0.41 -15.85 -1.50
CA THR A 443 -0.40 -17.06 -0.67
C THR A 443 0.98 -17.72 -0.63
N ALA A 444 1.89 -17.38 -1.55
CA ALA A 444 3.21 -18.00 -1.72
C ALA A 444 3.15 -19.53 -1.89
N ARG A 445 2.13 -20.01 -2.63
CA ARG A 445 1.84 -21.45 -2.81
C ARG A 445 1.92 -21.90 -4.27
N GLY A 446 2.37 -21.02 -5.17
CA GLY A 446 2.45 -21.33 -6.60
C GLY A 446 3.67 -20.69 -7.26
N GLY A 447 3.48 -20.28 -8.51
CA GLY A 447 4.34 -19.38 -9.27
C GLY A 447 5.85 -19.46 -8.98
N LEU A 448 6.45 -18.30 -8.70
CA LEU A 448 7.88 -18.21 -8.42
C LEU A 448 8.19 -18.76 -7.02
N ALA A 449 7.25 -18.65 -6.08
CA ALA A 449 7.45 -19.04 -4.69
C ALA A 449 7.75 -20.53 -4.50
N VAL A 450 7.18 -21.41 -5.33
CA VAL A 450 7.42 -22.86 -5.24
C VAL A 450 8.51 -23.37 -6.19
N ASN A 451 8.97 -22.53 -7.13
CA ASN A 451 10.00 -22.88 -8.10
C ASN A 451 11.39 -22.38 -7.69
N VAL A 452 11.46 -21.45 -6.74
CA VAL A 452 12.70 -21.02 -6.08
C VAL A 452 12.70 -21.66 -4.68
N ILE A 453 13.32 -22.84 -4.58
CA ILE A 453 13.40 -23.60 -3.32
C ILE A 453 14.54 -23.01 -2.48
N GLU A 454 14.23 -22.58 -1.26
CA GLU A 454 15.24 -22.25 -0.25
C GLU A 454 15.98 -23.54 0.15
N CYS A 455 17.30 -23.58 -0.12
CA CYS A 455 18.19 -24.67 0.31
C CYS A 455 18.63 -24.51 1.76
#